data_AF-A3XF47-F1
#
_entry.id   AF-A3XF47-F1
#
_cell.length_a   1.000
_cell.length_b   1.000
_cell.length_c   1.000
_cell.angle_alpha   90.00
_cell.angle_beta   90.00
_cell.angle_gamma   90.00
#
_symmetry.space_group_name_H-M   'P 1'
#
loop_
_entity.id
_entity.type
_entity.pdbx_description
1 polymer ?
#
loop_
_entity_poly.entity_id
_entity_poly.type
_entity_poly.pdbx_seq_one_letter_code
_entity_poly.pdbx_strand_id
1 'polypeptide(L)'
;MIDLFFYGTLRYVPLLERVLGRGGAGLDTTVASLPDHAVYAVKDQIFPMIVEAEGETAIGLLVRGLSAQDLAALDFYEGGFDYVLKPITVSLAEGATAAAQVYFPTPGQWQASAPWDLEAWIAESGALTLRAAEEVMAYQGRVTPEQMRQSFPSIRRRASAWLMAQSRPEDPAHDLSRDVEVETHKRAYVNFFAMEEMDLKFRRYDGSMSPVINRGVALVGRASVVLPYDPLRDQVLLVEQFRAATYIAGETRPWMWEPVAGLIDPGETPQQAACREAMEEAGVTVSQLEEVTQAYPSSGSSGEFIYIYVGLTDLSDIRGGGGVAGENEDLRSEIISFDALMAGVDSHRYQDIPLITAALWLARHRDRLRAQAG
;
A
#
# COMPACT_ATOMS: atom_id res chain seq x y z
N MET A 1 15.83 -29.76 -14.03
CA MET A 1 15.57 -29.26 -12.67
C MET A 1 16.73 -28.35 -12.29
N ILE A 2 16.47 -27.32 -11.49
CA ILE A 2 17.43 -26.30 -11.09
C ILE A 2 17.50 -26.23 -9.57
N ASP A 3 18.68 -25.98 -9.04
CA ASP A 3 18.89 -25.75 -7.61
C ASP A 3 19.18 -24.27 -7.42
N LEU A 4 18.45 -23.62 -6.50
CA LEU A 4 18.57 -22.19 -6.22
C LEU A 4 18.96 -21.94 -4.77
N PHE A 5 19.82 -20.96 -4.55
CA PHE A 5 20.14 -20.46 -3.22
C PHE A 5 19.49 -19.09 -2.99
N PHE A 6 18.63 -19.01 -1.99
CA PHE A 6 17.96 -17.78 -1.59
C PHE A 6 18.65 -17.18 -0.37
N TYR A 7 19.03 -15.91 -0.44
CA TYR A 7 19.68 -15.18 0.65
C TYR A 7 18.76 -14.15 1.33
N GLY A 8 17.62 -13.83 0.70
CA GLY A 8 16.72 -12.75 1.10
C GLY A 8 15.35 -13.19 1.58
N THR A 9 14.30 -12.46 1.15
CA THR A 9 12.91 -12.65 1.59
C THR A 9 12.38 -14.05 1.27
N LEU A 10 12.77 -14.65 0.14
CA LEU A 10 12.38 -16.01 -0.25
C LEU A 10 12.97 -17.13 0.64
N ARG A 11 13.85 -16.80 1.61
CA ARG A 11 14.19 -17.72 2.69
C ARG A 11 13.00 -17.99 3.61
N TYR A 12 12.05 -17.06 3.68
CA TYR A 12 10.80 -17.24 4.40
C TYR A 12 9.91 -18.22 3.62
N VAL A 13 9.92 -19.49 4.05
CA VAL A 13 9.25 -20.60 3.34
C VAL A 13 7.78 -20.32 3.00
N PRO A 14 6.95 -19.72 3.87
CA PRO A 14 5.59 -19.34 3.50
C PRO A 14 5.51 -18.43 2.26
N LEU A 15 6.44 -17.48 2.11
CA LEU A 15 6.50 -16.64 0.92
C LEU A 15 6.89 -17.45 -0.31
N LEU A 16 7.90 -18.31 -0.19
CA LEU A 16 8.33 -19.19 -1.27
C LEU A 16 7.19 -20.10 -1.73
N GLU A 17 6.40 -20.67 -0.82
CA GLU A 17 5.22 -21.47 -1.15
C GLU A 17 4.17 -20.67 -1.94
N ARG A 18 3.94 -19.40 -1.58
CA ARG A 18 3.02 -18.51 -2.32
C ARG A 18 3.50 -18.28 -3.73
N VAL A 19 4.79 -18.00 -3.90
CA VAL A 19 5.39 -17.76 -5.21
C VAL A 19 5.37 -19.01 -6.07
N LEU A 20 5.69 -20.18 -5.50
CA LEU A 20 5.68 -21.44 -6.25
C LEU A 20 4.28 -22.02 -6.48
N GLY A 21 3.27 -21.56 -5.75
CA GLY A 21 1.91 -22.09 -5.82
C GLY A 21 1.77 -23.53 -5.32
N ARG A 22 2.72 -24.03 -4.51
CA ARG A 22 2.71 -25.38 -3.92
C ARG A 22 3.31 -25.39 -2.52
N GLY A 23 2.79 -26.26 -1.66
CA GLY A 23 3.17 -26.35 -0.24
C GLY A 23 4.55 -26.97 0.00
N GLY A 24 5.17 -26.60 1.12
CA GLY A 24 6.58 -26.84 1.46
C GLY A 24 6.96 -28.28 1.74
N ALA A 25 6.00 -29.18 1.99
CA ALA A 25 6.27 -30.62 2.10
C ALA A 25 6.84 -31.22 0.79
N GLY A 26 6.73 -30.51 -0.33
CA GLY A 26 7.31 -30.87 -1.63
C GLY A 26 8.59 -30.09 -2.00
N LEU A 27 9.17 -29.31 -1.09
CA LEU A 27 10.40 -28.55 -1.31
C LEU A 27 11.58 -29.21 -0.59
N ASP A 28 12.59 -29.64 -1.35
CA ASP A 28 13.88 -30.07 -0.78
C ASP A 28 14.68 -28.82 -0.40
N THR A 29 14.59 -28.44 0.88
CA THR A 29 15.26 -27.26 1.42
C THR A 29 16.38 -27.64 2.38
N THR A 30 17.50 -26.93 2.31
CA THR A 30 18.64 -27.13 3.21
C THR A 30 19.28 -25.78 3.52
N VAL A 31 19.58 -25.50 4.79
CA VAL A 31 20.37 -24.32 5.15
C VAL A 31 21.75 -24.44 4.53
N ALA A 32 22.18 -23.39 3.84
CA ALA A 32 23.48 -23.33 3.18
C ALA A 32 24.13 -21.97 3.40
N SER A 33 25.42 -21.87 3.11
CA SER A 33 26.16 -20.61 3.16
C SER A 33 26.91 -20.36 1.86
N LEU A 34 27.01 -19.09 1.48
CA LEU A 34 27.82 -18.62 0.37
C LEU A 34 29.00 -17.81 0.92
N PRO A 35 30.25 -18.31 0.83
CA PRO A 35 31.42 -17.59 1.31
C PRO A 35 31.73 -16.37 0.44
N ASP A 36 32.49 -15.43 0.99
CA ASP A 36 32.92 -14.18 0.36
C ASP A 36 31.76 -13.28 -0.10
N HIS A 37 30.63 -13.39 0.59
CA HIS A 37 29.42 -12.62 0.30
C HIS A 37 28.77 -12.16 1.60
N ALA A 38 28.13 -10.99 1.54
CA ALA A 38 27.34 -10.43 2.63
C ALA A 38 25.97 -9.99 2.12
N VAL A 39 24.96 -9.99 3.01
CA VAL A 39 23.59 -9.60 2.69
C VAL A 39 23.23 -8.35 3.48
N TYR A 40 22.77 -7.32 2.77
CA TYR A 40 22.38 -6.04 3.35
C TYR A 40 20.94 -5.71 2.96
N ALA A 41 20.23 -5.00 3.83
CA ALA A 41 18.99 -4.34 3.45
C ALA A 41 19.27 -3.30 2.35
N VAL A 42 18.36 -3.17 1.39
CA VAL A 42 18.41 -2.07 0.41
C VAL A 42 17.78 -0.83 1.05
N LYS A 43 18.45 0.31 0.90
CA LYS A 43 17.97 1.59 1.43
C LYS A 43 16.57 1.92 0.89
N ASP A 44 15.67 2.31 1.78
CA ASP A 44 14.27 2.70 1.48
C ASP A 44 13.44 1.59 0.79
N GLN A 45 13.84 0.31 0.96
CA GLN A 45 13.17 -0.85 0.39
C GLN A 45 12.99 -1.97 1.43
N ILE A 46 11.98 -2.82 1.20
CA ILE A 46 11.65 -3.96 2.07
C ILE A 46 12.25 -5.29 1.58
N PHE A 47 13.36 -5.23 0.85
CA PHE A 47 14.07 -6.39 0.35
C PHE A 47 15.60 -6.22 0.47
N PRO A 48 16.37 -7.32 0.53
CA PRO A 48 17.81 -7.25 0.62
C PRO A 48 18.50 -7.27 -0.74
N MET A 49 19.80 -7.02 -0.69
CA MET A 49 20.75 -7.29 -1.76
C MET A 49 21.92 -8.12 -1.23
N ILE A 50 22.48 -8.97 -2.09
CA ILE A 50 23.75 -9.67 -1.82
C ILE A 50 24.89 -8.96 -2.54
N VAL A 51 26.04 -8.85 -1.87
CA VAL A 51 27.27 -8.26 -2.42
C VAL A 51 28.46 -9.18 -2.16
N GLU A 52 29.44 -9.13 -3.05
CA GLU A 52 30.75 -9.74 -2.82
C GLU A 52 31.46 -8.99 -1.68
N ALA A 53 31.93 -9.74 -0.69
CA ALA A 53 32.60 -9.23 0.50
C ALA A 53 33.57 -10.30 1.02
N GLU A 54 34.85 -10.17 0.65
CA GLU A 54 35.90 -11.14 1.00
C GLU A 54 35.97 -11.37 2.51
N GLY A 55 35.95 -12.65 2.92
CA GLY A 55 35.98 -13.05 4.33
C GLY A 55 34.62 -13.03 5.05
N GLU A 56 33.57 -12.50 4.43
CA GLU A 56 32.20 -12.56 4.95
C GLU A 56 31.47 -13.84 4.49
N THR A 57 30.32 -14.14 5.08
CA THR A 57 29.51 -15.31 4.70
C THR A 57 28.02 -15.01 4.73
N ALA A 58 27.36 -15.23 3.59
CA ALA A 58 25.92 -15.09 3.46
C ALA A 58 25.22 -16.40 3.83
N ILE A 59 24.36 -16.36 4.84
CA ILE A 59 23.50 -17.50 5.21
C ILE A 59 22.22 -17.46 4.38
N GLY A 60 21.84 -18.60 3.82
CA GLY A 60 20.64 -18.72 3.00
C GLY A 60 20.01 -20.11 3.00
N LEU A 61 19.07 -20.28 2.07
CA LEU A 61 18.30 -21.49 1.89
C LEU A 61 18.57 -22.04 0.49
N LEU A 62 19.20 -23.21 0.42
CA LEU A 62 19.31 -23.98 -0.81
C LEU A 62 18.02 -24.75 -1.03
N VAL A 63 17.42 -24.60 -2.21
CA VAL A 63 16.22 -25.31 -2.63
C VAL A 63 16.55 -26.10 -3.89
N ARG A 64 16.40 -27.42 -3.84
CA ARG A 64 16.79 -28.32 -4.93
C ARG A 64 15.61 -28.79 -5.74
N GLY A 65 15.88 -29.18 -6.99
CA GLY A 65 14.92 -29.88 -7.81
C GLY A 65 13.78 -29.00 -8.35
N LEU A 66 13.98 -27.69 -8.47
CA LEU A 66 12.97 -26.78 -9.01
C LEU A 66 12.72 -27.07 -10.49
N SER A 67 11.45 -27.12 -10.86
CA SER A 67 11.00 -27.33 -12.22
C SER A 67 11.14 -26.05 -13.06
N ALA A 68 10.93 -26.17 -14.38
CA ALA A 68 10.87 -24.98 -15.24
C ALA A 68 9.67 -24.08 -14.88
N GLN A 69 8.59 -24.64 -14.36
CA GLN A 69 7.43 -23.87 -13.91
C GLN A 69 7.73 -23.09 -12.62
N ASP A 70 8.44 -23.70 -11.67
CA ASP A 70 8.89 -23.02 -10.46
C ASP A 70 9.80 -21.84 -10.81
N LEU A 71 10.75 -22.07 -11.73
CA LEU A 71 11.65 -21.02 -12.20
C LEU A 71 10.88 -19.87 -12.87
N ALA A 72 9.90 -20.17 -13.71
CA ALA A 72 9.07 -19.14 -14.35
C ALA A 72 8.22 -18.34 -13.35
N ALA A 73 7.84 -18.93 -12.21
CA ALA A 73 7.14 -18.24 -11.14
C ALA A 73 8.07 -17.32 -10.33
N LEU A 74 9.26 -17.81 -10.01
CA LEU A 74 10.31 -17.02 -9.39
C LEU A 74 10.74 -15.87 -10.29
N ASP A 75 11.01 -16.12 -11.58
CA ASP A 75 11.35 -15.08 -12.55
C ASP A 75 10.24 -14.05 -12.72
N PHE A 76 8.97 -14.43 -12.57
CA PHE A 76 7.87 -13.46 -12.61
C PHE A 76 7.82 -12.59 -11.35
N TYR A 77 8.07 -13.18 -10.17
CA TYR A 77 8.08 -12.47 -8.89
C TYR A 77 9.33 -11.59 -8.70
N GLU A 78 10.50 -12.12 -9.06
CA GLU A 78 11.83 -11.50 -8.92
C GLU A 78 12.21 -10.64 -10.14
N GLY A 79 11.63 -10.92 -11.33
CA GLY A 79 11.97 -10.23 -12.58
C GLY A 79 11.58 -8.74 -12.61
N GLY A 80 10.90 -8.25 -11.59
CA GLY A 80 10.72 -6.82 -11.35
C GLY A 80 11.93 -6.13 -10.71
N PHE A 81 13.05 -6.82 -10.46
CA PHE A 81 14.20 -6.25 -9.75
C PHE A 81 15.52 -6.37 -10.52
N ASP A 82 15.47 -6.68 -11.83
CA ASP A 82 16.63 -6.85 -12.72
C ASP A 82 17.72 -7.76 -12.15
N TYR A 83 17.30 -8.92 -11.63
CA TYR A 83 18.23 -9.93 -11.14
C TYR A 83 18.73 -10.85 -12.26
N VAL A 84 20.02 -11.17 -12.22
CA VAL A 84 20.64 -12.15 -13.12
C VAL A 84 21.01 -13.39 -12.33
N LEU A 85 20.54 -14.56 -12.79
CA LEU A 85 20.96 -15.84 -12.24
C LEU A 85 22.43 -16.10 -12.57
N LYS A 86 23.24 -16.30 -11.52
CA LYS A 86 24.64 -16.71 -11.66
C LYS A 86 24.87 -18.07 -11.01
N PRO A 87 25.66 -18.95 -11.62
CA PRO A 87 26.08 -20.19 -10.99
C PRO A 87 27.02 -19.88 -9.82
N ILE A 88 26.79 -20.53 -8.70
CA ILE A 88 27.65 -20.45 -7.51
C ILE A 88 27.84 -21.84 -6.90
N THR A 89 28.78 -21.93 -5.96
CA THR A 89 28.95 -23.11 -5.11
C THR A 89 28.66 -22.69 -3.67
N VAL A 90 27.67 -23.32 -3.04
CA VAL A 90 27.37 -23.11 -1.63
C VAL A 90 28.00 -24.18 -0.77
N SER A 91 28.34 -23.81 0.46
CA SER A 91 28.73 -24.73 1.52
C SER A 91 27.50 -25.22 2.28
N LEU A 92 27.48 -26.52 2.57
CA LEU A 92 26.48 -27.20 3.38
C LEU A 92 27.12 -27.58 4.73
N ALA A 93 26.32 -28.20 5.60
CA ALA A 93 26.82 -28.79 6.84
C ALA A 93 27.99 -29.75 6.57
N GLU A 94 28.90 -29.84 7.55
CA GLU A 94 30.04 -30.77 7.54
C GLU A 94 31.04 -30.57 6.38
N GLY A 95 31.05 -29.39 5.76
CA GLY A 95 32.01 -29.03 4.71
C GLY A 95 31.67 -29.58 3.32
N ALA A 96 30.50 -30.17 3.15
CA ALA A 96 29.99 -30.54 1.83
C ALA A 96 29.67 -29.28 1.00
N THR A 97 29.68 -29.40 -0.32
CA THR A 97 29.36 -28.30 -1.24
C THR A 97 28.29 -28.72 -2.24
N ALA A 98 27.46 -27.77 -2.68
CA ALA A 98 26.49 -27.97 -3.75
C ALA A 98 26.56 -26.86 -4.80
N ALA A 99 26.40 -27.23 -6.07
CA ALA A 99 26.20 -26.27 -7.14
C ALA A 99 24.76 -25.75 -7.11
N ALA A 100 24.58 -24.44 -7.24
CA ALA A 100 23.28 -23.80 -7.31
C ALA A 100 23.35 -22.53 -8.15
N GLN A 101 22.21 -21.87 -8.37
CA GLN A 101 22.17 -20.52 -8.93
C GLN A 101 21.58 -19.52 -7.94
N VAL A 102 21.95 -18.25 -8.09
CA VAL A 102 21.54 -17.14 -7.21
C VAL A 102 21.14 -15.94 -8.05
N TYR A 103 20.06 -15.27 -7.66
CA TYR A 103 19.63 -14.00 -8.21
C TYR A 103 20.53 -12.87 -7.68
N PHE A 104 21.42 -12.34 -8.52
CA PHE A 104 22.27 -11.21 -8.15
C PHE A 104 21.69 -9.87 -8.62
N PRO A 105 21.68 -8.82 -7.77
CA PRO A 105 21.32 -7.46 -8.19
C PRO A 105 22.18 -7.01 -9.35
N THR A 106 21.60 -6.20 -10.24
CA THR A 106 22.41 -5.48 -11.23
C THR A 106 23.38 -4.55 -10.48
N PRO A 107 24.71 -4.61 -10.78
CA PRO A 107 25.69 -3.79 -10.09
C PRO A 107 25.37 -2.29 -10.12
N GLY A 108 25.44 -1.64 -8.96
CA GLY A 108 25.19 -0.20 -8.82
C GLY A 108 23.71 0.23 -8.84
N GLN A 109 22.77 -0.70 -9.00
CA GLN A 109 21.33 -0.39 -8.99
C GLN A 109 20.81 -0.02 -7.60
N TRP A 110 21.33 -0.67 -6.56
CA TRP A 110 20.82 -0.56 -5.20
C TRP A 110 21.92 -0.08 -4.23
N GLN A 111 21.51 0.73 -3.24
CA GLN A 111 22.37 1.18 -2.17
C GLN A 111 22.14 0.32 -0.92
N ALA A 112 23.22 -0.29 -0.42
CA ALA A 112 23.19 -1.03 0.83
C ALA A 112 22.96 -0.10 2.03
N SER A 113 22.23 -0.62 3.02
CA SER A 113 21.96 0.01 4.32
C SER A 113 22.53 -0.86 5.45
N ALA A 114 21.73 -1.27 6.42
CA ALA A 114 22.11 -2.16 7.51
C ALA A 114 22.29 -3.63 7.07
N PRO A 115 23.04 -4.45 7.82
CA PRO A 115 23.05 -5.90 7.63
C PRO A 115 21.63 -6.48 7.62
N TRP A 116 21.39 -7.46 6.75
CA TRP A 116 20.06 -8.07 6.63
C TRP A 116 19.73 -8.97 7.82
N ASP A 117 18.57 -8.70 8.43
CA ASP A 117 17.99 -9.54 9.48
C ASP A 117 16.64 -10.09 8.98
N LEU A 118 16.61 -11.39 8.69
CA LEU A 118 15.41 -12.06 8.20
C LEU A 118 14.31 -12.12 9.26
N GLU A 119 14.66 -12.33 10.54
CA GLU A 119 13.67 -12.48 11.60
C GLU A 119 13.01 -11.13 11.92
N ALA A 120 13.81 -10.06 11.98
CA ALA A 120 13.28 -8.71 12.10
C ALA A 120 12.36 -8.37 10.90
N TRP A 121 12.79 -8.71 9.68
CA TRP A 121 11.97 -8.50 8.49
C TRP A 121 10.66 -9.32 8.51
N ILE A 122 10.68 -10.57 8.97
CA ILE A 122 9.48 -11.40 9.10
C ILE A 122 8.49 -10.72 10.06
N ALA A 123 8.97 -10.24 11.20
CA ALA A 123 8.14 -9.58 12.21
C ALA A 123 7.50 -8.28 11.70
N GLU A 124 8.23 -7.49 10.92
CA GLU A 124 7.78 -6.16 10.46
C GLU A 124 7.01 -6.21 9.13
N SER A 125 7.47 -7.02 8.18
CA SER A 125 7.06 -6.99 6.77
C SER A 125 6.58 -8.32 6.21
N GLY A 126 6.67 -9.42 6.97
CA GLY A 126 6.32 -10.76 6.51
C GLY A 126 4.87 -10.87 6.05
N ALA A 127 3.91 -10.48 6.90
CA ALA A 127 2.48 -10.53 6.57
C ALA A 127 2.11 -9.64 5.38
N LEU A 128 2.69 -8.44 5.31
CA LEU A 128 2.51 -7.51 4.19
C LEU A 128 2.98 -8.14 2.88
N THR A 129 4.17 -8.74 2.91
CA THR A 129 4.80 -9.35 1.73
C THR A 129 4.05 -10.58 1.26
N LEU A 130 3.56 -11.41 2.18
CA LEU A 130 2.70 -12.55 1.84
C LEU A 130 1.44 -12.10 1.11
N ARG A 131 0.74 -11.09 1.65
CA ARG A 131 -0.49 -10.58 1.05
C ARG A 131 -0.24 -9.93 -0.32
N ALA A 132 0.86 -9.18 -0.44
CA ALA A 132 1.27 -8.60 -1.72
C ALA A 132 1.63 -9.68 -2.75
N ALA A 133 2.34 -10.74 -2.35
CA ALA A 133 2.70 -11.84 -3.22
C ALA A 133 1.48 -12.59 -3.76
N GLU A 134 0.43 -12.79 -2.95
CA GLU A 134 -0.84 -13.37 -3.41
C GLU A 134 -1.50 -12.56 -4.54
N GLU A 135 -1.37 -11.23 -4.51
CA GLU A 135 -1.87 -10.36 -5.58
C GLU A 135 -0.99 -10.42 -6.81
N VAL A 136 0.33 -10.28 -6.64
CA VAL A 136 1.31 -10.36 -7.73
C VAL A 136 1.12 -11.67 -8.51
N MET A 137 1.18 -12.81 -7.81
CA MET A 137 1.16 -14.14 -8.44
C MET A 137 -0.15 -14.46 -9.15
N ALA A 138 -1.27 -13.86 -8.74
CA ALA A 138 -2.56 -14.01 -9.42
C ALA A 138 -2.58 -13.42 -10.85
N TYR A 139 -1.58 -12.62 -11.22
CA TYR A 139 -1.40 -12.07 -12.56
C TYR A 139 -0.29 -12.76 -13.36
N GLN A 140 0.36 -13.78 -12.82
CA GLN A 140 1.37 -14.54 -13.58
C GLN A 140 0.77 -15.06 -14.89
N GLY A 141 1.47 -14.81 -16.00
CA GLY A 141 1.02 -15.19 -17.35
C GLY A 141 -0.07 -14.30 -17.95
N ARG A 142 -0.60 -13.32 -17.20
CA ARG A 142 -1.58 -12.32 -17.69
C ARG A 142 -0.97 -10.94 -17.93
N VAL A 143 0.11 -10.62 -17.22
CA VAL A 143 0.87 -9.37 -17.32
C VAL A 143 2.36 -9.67 -17.35
N THR A 144 3.18 -8.72 -17.82
CA THR A 144 4.64 -8.87 -17.78
C THR A 144 5.20 -8.51 -16.39
N PRO A 145 6.40 -9.02 -16.02
CA PRO A 145 7.07 -8.61 -14.78
C PRO A 145 7.28 -7.10 -14.67
N GLU A 146 7.62 -6.43 -15.78
CA GLU A 146 7.81 -4.97 -15.82
C GLU A 146 6.50 -4.20 -15.55
N GLN A 147 5.39 -4.62 -16.14
CA GLN A 147 4.07 -4.03 -15.83
C GLN A 147 3.67 -4.25 -14.37
N MET A 148 3.98 -5.43 -13.85
CA MET A 148 3.70 -5.76 -12.46
C MET A 148 4.53 -4.90 -11.51
N ARG A 149 5.84 -4.73 -11.79
CA ARG A 149 6.78 -3.87 -11.03
C ARG A 149 6.24 -2.45 -10.83
N GLN A 150 5.67 -1.85 -11.87
CA GLN A 150 5.07 -0.52 -11.79
C GLN A 150 3.89 -0.45 -10.81
N SER A 151 3.19 -1.57 -10.60
CA SER A 151 2.04 -1.68 -9.69
C SER A 151 2.42 -2.07 -8.26
N PHE A 152 3.65 -2.51 -8.00
CA PHE A 152 4.08 -3.01 -6.68
C PHE A 152 3.84 -2.02 -5.53
N PRO A 153 4.13 -0.71 -5.65
CA PRO A 153 3.83 0.25 -4.60
C PRO A 153 2.35 0.25 -4.22
N SER A 154 1.46 0.28 -5.22
CA SER A 154 0.02 0.21 -5.01
C SER A 154 -0.45 -1.13 -4.45
N ILE A 155 0.15 -2.25 -4.88
CA ILE A 155 -0.14 -3.58 -4.30
C ILE A 155 0.21 -3.60 -2.81
N ARG A 156 1.36 -3.04 -2.41
CA ARG A 156 1.76 -2.96 -1.01
C ARG A 156 0.80 -2.08 -0.19
N ARG A 157 0.36 -0.95 -0.73
CA ARG A 157 -0.68 -0.11 -0.08
C ARG A 157 -1.98 -0.88 0.13
N ARG A 158 -2.45 -1.62 -0.88
CA ARG A 158 -3.64 -2.48 -0.76
C ARG A 158 -3.45 -3.62 0.24
N ALA A 159 -2.29 -4.27 0.25
CA ALA A 159 -1.96 -5.31 1.22
C ALA A 159 -1.95 -4.77 2.66
N SER A 160 -1.36 -3.59 2.87
CA SER A 160 -1.39 -2.89 4.16
C SER A 160 -2.82 -2.54 4.58
N ALA A 161 -3.63 -2.00 3.67
CA ALA A 161 -5.03 -1.69 3.92
C ALA A 161 -5.84 -2.92 4.34
N TRP A 162 -5.62 -4.05 3.66
CA TRP A 162 -6.27 -5.32 3.98
C TRP A 162 -5.90 -5.81 5.38
N LEU A 163 -4.61 -5.81 5.74
CA LEU A 163 -4.15 -6.22 7.07
C LEU A 163 -4.73 -5.33 8.18
N MET A 164 -4.80 -4.02 7.95
CA MET A 164 -5.41 -3.07 8.89
C MET A 164 -6.92 -3.25 9.04
N ALA A 165 -7.61 -3.69 7.98
CA ALA A 165 -9.03 -4.05 8.08
C ALA A 165 -9.21 -5.34 8.90
N GLN A 166 -8.33 -6.34 8.70
CA GLN A 166 -8.36 -7.61 9.44
C GLN A 166 -7.98 -7.47 10.92
N SER A 167 -7.24 -6.43 11.31
CA SER A 167 -6.89 -6.18 12.71
C SER A 167 -8.01 -5.49 13.51
N ARG A 168 -9.13 -5.13 12.88
CA ARG A 168 -10.26 -4.50 13.57
C ARG A 168 -11.03 -5.54 14.39
N PRO A 169 -11.73 -5.13 15.46
CA PRO A 169 -12.62 -6.03 16.19
C PRO A 169 -13.64 -6.67 15.25
N GLU A 170 -13.86 -7.97 15.43
CA GLU A 170 -14.91 -8.70 14.71
C GLU A 170 -16.30 -8.22 15.12
N ASP A 171 -17.27 -8.43 14.23
CA ASP A 171 -18.67 -8.14 14.50
C ASP A 171 -19.25 -9.24 15.42
N PRO A 172 -19.72 -8.91 16.63
CA PRO A 172 -20.30 -9.92 17.53
C PRO A 172 -21.63 -10.51 17.02
N ALA A 173 -22.28 -9.87 16.04
CA ALA A 173 -23.55 -10.33 15.48
C ALA A 173 -23.38 -11.21 14.22
N HIS A 174 -22.21 -11.19 13.57
CA HIS A 174 -21.98 -11.85 12.29
C HIS A 174 -20.66 -12.65 12.30
N ASP A 175 -20.72 -13.92 11.91
CA ASP A 175 -19.55 -14.80 11.82
C ASP A 175 -19.25 -15.10 10.34
N LEU A 176 -18.25 -14.40 9.80
CA LEU A 176 -17.89 -14.48 8.37
C LEU A 176 -17.58 -15.90 7.90
N SER A 177 -17.10 -16.79 8.78
CA SER A 177 -16.80 -18.19 8.42
C SER A 177 -18.06 -19.00 8.05
N ARG A 178 -19.24 -18.49 8.40
CA ARG A 178 -20.56 -19.12 8.22
C ARG A 178 -21.51 -18.23 7.41
N ASP A 179 -21.25 -16.92 7.46
CA ASP A 179 -22.11 -15.90 6.90
C ASP A 179 -21.69 -15.47 5.50
N VAL A 180 -20.48 -15.78 5.05
CA VAL A 180 -20.03 -15.46 3.70
C VAL A 180 -19.39 -16.69 3.06
N GLU A 181 -19.87 -17.05 1.87
CA GLU A 181 -19.29 -18.11 1.05
C GLU A 181 -18.82 -17.50 -0.27
N VAL A 182 -17.52 -17.56 -0.56
CA VAL A 182 -16.97 -17.11 -1.85
C VAL A 182 -16.88 -18.31 -2.79
N GLU A 183 -17.57 -18.24 -3.93
CA GLU A 183 -17.52 -19.27 -4.97
C GLU A 183 -16.39 -19.02 -5.96
N THR A 184 -16.25 -17.78 -6.43
CA THR A 184 -15.17 -17.38 -7.33
C THR A 184 -14.58 -16.03 -6.93
N HIS A 185 -13.28 -15.86 -7.16
CA HIS A 185 -12.60 -14.59 -6.97
C HIS A 185 -11.71 -14.30 -8.18
N LYS A 186 -12.08 -13.28 -8.93
CA LYS A 186 -11.40 -12.83 -10.14
C LYS A 186 -10.74 -11.49 -9.88
N ARG A 187 -9.41 -11.46 -9.95
CA ARG A 187 -8.65 -10.20 -10.00
C ARG A 187 -8.69 -9.67 -11.44
N ALA A 188 -9.60 -8.73 -11.69
CA ALA A 188 -9.97 -8.30 -13.03
C ALA A 188 -8.95 -7.31 -13.63
N TYR A 189 -8.41 -6.40 -12.82
CA TYR A 189 -7.49 -5.36 -13.25
C TYR A 189 -6.49 -5.00 -12.16
N VAL A 190 -5.25 -4.67 -12.55
CA VAL A 190 -4.20 -4.18 -11.65
C VAL A 190 -3.44 -3.04 -12.31
N ASN A 191 -3.30 -1.95 -11.58
CA ASN A 191 -2.43 -0.82 -11.85
C ASN A 191 -2.31 0.00 -10.54
N PHE A 192 -2.38 1.33 -10.61
CA PHE A 192 -2.53 2.24 -9.48
C PHE A 192 -3.64 1.80 -8.51
N PHE A 193 -4.80 1.41 -9.03
CA PHE A 193 -5.87 0.70 -8.30
C PHE A 193 -6.04 -0.72 -8.85
N ALA A 194 -6.70 -1.59 -8.08
CA ALA A 194 -7.14 -2.89 -8.55
C ALA A 194 -8.67 -2.94 -8.70
N MET A 195 -9.14 -3.81 -9.60
CA MET A 195 -10.55 -4.19 -9.67
C MET A 195 -10.66 -5.68 -9.36
N GLU A 196 -11.45 -6.02 -8.34
CA GLU A 196 -11.74 -7.39 -7.97
C GLU A 196 -13.22 -7.71 -8.19
N GLU A 197 -13.51 -8.90 -8.69
CA GLU A 197 -14.85 -9.43 -8.86
C GLU A 197 -14.98 -10.72 -8.05
N MET A 198 -16.06 -10.86 -7.27
CA MET A 198 -16.36 -12.09 -6.55
C MET A 198 -17.78 -12.55 -6.83
N ASP A 199 -17.94 -13.84 -7.10
CA ASP A 199 -19.21 -14.53 -6.95
C ASP A 199 -19.29 -15.07 -5.53
N LEU A 200 -20.26 -14.59 -4.76
CA LEU A 200 -20.39 -14.94 -3.35
C LEU A 200 -21.84 -15.07 -2.93
N LYS A 201 -22.04 -15.72 -1.79
CA LYS A 201 -23.29 -15.75 -1.04
C LYS A 201 -23.07 -15.12 0.32
N PHE A 202 -24.14 -14.54 0.88
CA PHE A 202 -24.12 -14.04 2.26
C PHE A 202 -25.37 -14.47 3.03
N ARG A 203 -25.26 -14.53 4.36
CA ARG A 203 -26.37 -14.86 5.27
C ARG A 203 -27.41 -13.76 5.27
N ARG A 204 -28.66 -14.14 5.04
CA ARG A 204 -29.82 -13.26 5.15
C ARG A 204 -30.34 -13.22 6.59
N TYR A 205 -31.11 -12.19 6.91
CA TYR A 205 -31.75 -12.04 8.23
C TYR A 205 -32.75 -13.15 8.59
N ASP A 206 -33.24 -13.92 7.62
CA ASP A 206 -34.07 -15.11 7.86
C ASP A 206 -33.26 -16.38 8.15
N GLY A 207 -31.92 -16.27 8.18
CA GLY A 207 -31.00 -17.38 8.41
C GLY A 207 -30.67 -18.21 7.17
N SER A 208 -31.27 -17.94 6.01
CA SER A 208 -30.92 -18.61 4.74
C SER A 208 -29.71 -17.96 4.06
N MET A 209 -29.02 -18.68 3.16
CA MET A 209 -28.04 -18.03 2.27
C MET A 209 -28.75 -17.32 1.13
N SER A 210 -28.16 -16.21 0.68
CA SER A 210 -28.52 -15.61 -0.60
C SER A 210 -28.24 -16.57 -1.76
N PRO A 211 -28.92 -16.40 -2.91
CA PRO A 211 -28.38 -16.83 -4.19
C PRO A 211 -26.98 -16.25 -4.39
N VAL A 212 -26.23 -16.86 -5.30
CA VAL A 212 -24.95 -16.31 -5.75
C VAL A 212 -25.20 -14.92 -6.32
N ILE A 213 -24.44 -13.96 -5.84
CA ILE A 213 -24.39 -12.60 -6.35
C ILE A 213 -22.98 -12.30 -6.82
N ASN A 214 -22.86 -11.49 -7.87
CA ASN A 214 -21.59 -10.95 -8.31
C ASN A 214 -21.38 -9.55 -7.73
N ARG A 215 -20.17 -9.27 -7.24
CA ARG A 215 -19.76 -7.94 -6.75
C ARG A 215 -18.41 -7.58 -7.35
N GLY A 216 -18.36 -6.42 -8.00
CA GLY A 216 -17.13 -5.76 -8.44
C GLY A 216 -16.75 -4.64 -7.48
N VAL A 217 -15.47 -4.57 -7.08
CA VAL A 217 -14.97 -3.59 -6.11
C VAL A 217 -13.65 -3.01 -6.59
N ALA A 218 -13.55 -1.68 -6.56
CA ALA A 218 -12.29 -0.97 -6.74
C ALA A 218 -11.50 -0.96 -5.42
N LEU A 219 -10.23 -1.37 -5.47
CA LEU A 219 -9.33 -1.36 -4.33
C LEU A 219 -8.19 -0.35 -4.58
N VAL A 220 -8.04 0.61 -3.69
CA VAL A 220 -6.99 1.64 -3.77
C VAL A 220 -6.04 1.49 -2.60
N GLY A 221 -6.57 1.46 -1.38
CA GLY A 221 -5.80 1.34 -0.15
C GLY A 221 -6.45 2.15 0.96
N ARG A 222 -5.62 2.92 1.68
CA ARG A 222 -6.08 3.88 2.68
C ARG A 222 -5.56 5.27 2.31
N ALA A 223 -6.32 6.30 2.65
CA ALA A 223 -5.92 7.68 2.45
C ALA A 223 -6.12 8.50 3.73
N SER A 224 -5.32 9.55 3.88
CA SER A 224 -5.51 10.56 4.92
C SER A 224 -5.88 11.87 4.27
N VAL A 225 -6.87 12.53 4.85
CA VAL A 225 -7.43 13.80 4.41
C VAL A 225 -7.29 14.79 5.56
N VAL A 226 -6.80 15.99 5.29
CA VAL A 226 -6.68 17.05 6.28
C VAL A 226 -7.24 18.34 5.70
N LEU A 227 -8.16 18.95 6.44
CA LEU A 227 -8.62 20.32 6.19
C LEU A 227 -7.78 21.27 7.06
N PRO A 228 -6.83 22.03 6.49
CA PRO A 228 -6.11 23.04 7.25
C PRO A 228 -7.06 24.14 7.71
N TYR A 229 -7.02 24.46 9.00
CA TYR A 229 -7.86 25.47 9.63
C TYR A 229 -7.00 26.42 10.49
N ASP A 230 -7.15 27.72 10.24
CA ASP A 230 -6.61 28.81 11.07
C ASP A 230 -7.69 29.29 12.05
N PRO A 231 -7.64 28.87 13.34
CA PRO A 231 -8.63 29.26 14.34
C PRO A 231 -8.54 30.72 14.76
N LEU A 232 -7.43 31.43 14.50
CA LEU A 232 -7.33 32.86 14.81
C LEU A 232 -8.07 33.69 13.77
N ARG A 233 -7.81 33.40 12.49
CA ARG A 233 -8.36 34.14 11.34
C ARG A 233 -9.70 33.64 10.84
N ASP A 234 -10.11 32.47 11.33
CA ASP A 234 -11.33 31.78 10.90
C ASP A 234 -11.35 31.35 9.43
N GLN A 235 -10.25 30.78 8.99
CA GLN A 235 -10.04 30.48 7.58
C GLN A 235 -9.64 29.02 7.39
N VAL A 236 -10.02 28.47 6.25
CA VAL A 236 -9.54 27.16 5.80
C VAL A 236 -8.76 27.30 4.50
N LEU A 237 -7.86 26.36 4.24
CA LEU A 237 -7.21 26.22 2.95
C LEU A 237 -7.83 25.03 2.21
N LEU A 238 -8.24 25.25 0.97
CA LEU A 238 -8.66 24.20 0.04
C LEU A 238 -7.67 24.10 -1.11
N VAL A 239 -7.54 22.92 -1.68
CA VAL A 239 -6.82 22.68 -2.93
C VAL A 239 -7.82 22.35 -4.04
N GLU A 240 -7.49 22.69 -5.29
CA GLU A 240 -8.24 22.28 -6.47
C GLU A 240 -7.34 21.51 -7.42
N GLN A 241 -7.83 20.35 -7.86
CA GLN A 241 -7.16 19.50 -8.84
C GLN A 241 -8.14 18.86 -9.81
N PHE A 242 -7.62 18.43 -10.96
CA PHE A 242 -8.38 17.65 -11.93
C PHE A 242 -8.59 16.22 -11.42
N ARG A 243 -9.85 15.81 -11.30
CA ARG A 243 -10.23 14.44 -10.94
C ARG A 243 -10.69 13.67 -12.17
N ALA A 244 -9.82 12.82 -12.69
CA ALA A 244 -10.09 12.01 -13.89
C ALA A 244 -11.32 11.10 -13.73
N ALA A 245 -11.56 10.56 -12.54
CA ALA A 245 -12.70 9.67 -12.29
C ALA A 245 -14.06 10.36 -12.53
N THR A 246 -14.22 11.61 -12.10
CA THR A 246 -15.47 12.36 -12.30
C THR A 246 -15.63 12.76 -13.76
N TYR A 247 -14.54 13.15 -14.43
CA TYR A 247 -14.54 13.40 -15.89
C TYR A 247 -14.99 12.17 -16.69
N ILE A 248 -14.43 10.99 -16.40
CA ILE A 248 -14.80 9.72 -17.05
C ILE A 248 -16.28 9.39 -16.78
N ALA A 249 -16.79 9.70 -15.58
CA ALA A 249 -18.20 9.55 -15.23
C ALA A 249 -19.13 10.58 -15.92
N GLY A 250 -18.59 11.54 -16.68
CA GLY A 250 -19.35 12.54 -17.42
C GLY A 250 -19.58 13.85 -16.69
N GLU A 251 -18.88 14.11 -15.58
CA GLU A 251 -18.91 15.42 -14.92
C GLU A 251 -18.28 16.48 -15.84
N THR A 252 -19.01 17.58 -16.00
CA THR A 252 -18.63 18.73 -16.83
C THR A 252 -17.68 19.69 -16.11
N ARG A 253 -17.54 19.55 -14.79
CA ARG A 253 -16.66 20.36 -13.92
C ARG A 253 -15.71 19.46 -13.11
N PRO A 254 -14.76 18.75 -13.75
CA PRO A 254 -13.92 17.76 -13.07
C PRO A 254 -12.77 18.34 -12.24
N TRP A 255 -12.61 19.67 -12.21
CA TRP A 255 -11.75 20.33 -11.23
C TRP A 255 -12.52 20.51 -9.94
N MET A 256 -12.05 19.85 -8.88
CA MET A 256 -12.77 19.75 -7.61
C MET A 256 -11.99 20.43 -6.51
N TRP A 257 -12.70 21.23 -5.70
CA TRP A 257 -12.17 21.80 -4.47
C TRP A 257 -12.29 20.79 -3.34
N GLU A 258 -11.17 20.52 -2.68
CA GLU A 258 -10.97 19.41 -1.75
C GLU A 258 -10.08 19.87 -0.58
N PRO A 259 -10.05 19.15 0.54
CA PRO A 259 -8.98 19.27 1.51
C PRO A 259 -7.70 18.65 0.94
N VAL A 260 -6.58 18.87 1.62
CA VAL A 260 -5.32 18.18 1.27
C VAL A 260 -5.47 16.69 1.58
N ALA A 261 -5.05 15.83 0.66
CA ALA A 261 -5.22 14.38 0.83
C ALA A 261 -4.22 13.55 0.05
N GLY A 262 -3.83 12.41 0.63
CA GLY A 262 -3.03 11.43 -0.10
C GLY A 262 -3.03 10.05 0.52
N LEU A 263 -2.43 9.11 -0.22
CA LEU A 263 -2.41 7.70 0.16
C LEU A 263 -1.47 7.46 1.33
N ILE A 264 -1.85 6.55 2.22
CA ILE A 264 -1.02 6.13 3.34
C ILE A 264 -0.07 5.04 2.88
N ASP A 265 1.22 5.29 3.02
CA ASP A 265 2.25 4.29 2.68
C ASP A 265 2.37 3.18 3.74
N PRO A 266 2.82 1.97 3.36
CA PRO A 266 3.08 0.92 4.33
C PRO A 266 4.09 1.38 5.41
N GLY A 267 3.72 1.21 6.68
CA GLY A 267 4.52 1.65 7.82
C GLY A 267 4.24 3.09 8.29
N GLU A 268 3.49 3.87 7.51
CA GLU A 268 3.06 5.22 7.86
C GLU A 268 1.75 5.20 8.66
N THR A 269 1.64 6.04 9.69
CA THR A 269 0.36 6.28 10.38
C THR A 269 -0.50 7.26 9.59
N PRO A 270 -1.84 7.23 9.73
CA PRO A 270 -2.69 8.21 9.06
C PRO A 270 -2.33 9.67 9.38
N GLN A 271 -1.90 9.95 10.62
CA GLN A 271 -1.48 11.28 11.05
C GLN A 271 -0.17 11.73 10.38
N GLN A 272 0.79 10.81 10.21
CA GLN A 272 2.04 11.08 9.50
C GLN A 272 1.75 11.42 8.03
N ALA A 273 0.91 10.63 7.37
CA ALA A 273 0.47 10.89 6.01
C ALA A 273 -0.21 12.26 5.89
N ALA A 274 -1.19 12.56 6.76
CA ALA A 274 -1.87 13.86 6.75
C ALA A 274 -0.89 15.05 6.86
N CYS A 275 0.11 14.98 7.74
CA CYS A 275 1.10 16.05 7.89
C CYS A 275 2.06 16.14 6.71
N ARG A 276 2.48 14.99 6.14
CA ARG A 276 3.34 14.93 4.95
C ARG A 276 2.64 15.57 3.76
N GLU A 277 1.41 15.15 3.47
CA GLU A 277 0.61 15.67 2.36
C GLU A 277 0.31 17.17 2.54
N ALA A 278 -0.01 17.64 3.76
CA ALA A 278 -0.21 19.07 4.03
C ALA A 278 1.01 19.92 3.64
N MET A 279 2.21 19.40 3.88
CA MET A 279 3.46 20.06 3.50
C MET A 279 3.72 19.96 1.99
N GLU A 280 3.56 18.78 1.40
CA GLU A 280 3.84 18.49 -0.02
C GLU A 280 2.85 19.23 -0.96
N GLU A 281 1.54 19.15 -0.68
CA GLU A 281 0.49 19.72 -1.53
C GLU A 281 0.22 21.20 -1.27
N ALA A 282 0.44 21.72 -0.07
CA ALA A 282 0.02 23.08 0.29
C ALA A 282 1.09 23.92 1.01
N GLY A 283 2.27 23.36 1.30
CA GLY A 283 3.30 24.04 2.09
C GLY A 283 2.85 24.36 3.52
N VAL A 284 1.85 23.65 4.04
CA VAL A 284 1.23 23.92 5.33
C VAL A 284 1.87 23.05 6.40
N THR A 285 2.37 23.70 7.46
CA THR A 285 2.75 23.01 8.69
C THR A 285 1.54 22.86 9.61
N VAL A 286 1.12 21.63 9.86
CA VAL A 286 0.04 21.33 10.79
C VAL A 286 0.62 21.21 12.21
N SER A 287 0.10 22.00 13.14
CA SER A 287 0.53 22.02 14.55
C SER A 287 -0.18 20.97 15.41
N GLN A 288 -1.45 20.68 15.08
CA GLN A 288 -2.29 19.72 15.79
C GLN A 288 -3.34 19.16 14.82
N LEU A 289 -3.61 17.86 14.92
CA LEU A 289 -4.66 17.18 14.19
C LEU A 289 -5.84 16.87 15.11
N GLU A 290 -7.04 17.26 14.69
CA GLU A 290 -8.31 16.86 15.28
C GLU A 290 -8.94 15.78 14.41
N GLU A 291 -9.15 14.59 14.96
CA GLU A 291 -9.79 13.49 14.23
C GLU A 291 -11.27 13.80 13.99
N VAL A 292 -11.66 13.86 12.71
CA VAL A 292 -13.04 14.07 12.28
C VAL A 292 -13.77 12.74 12.23
N THR A 293 -13.25 11.79 11.46
CA THR A 293 -13.84 10.46 11.28
C THR A 293 -12.88 9.49 10.59
N GLN A 294 -13.22 8.20 10.63
CA GLN A 294 -12.60 7.13 9.86
C GLN A 294 -13.71 6.34 9.16
N ALA A 295 -13.73 6.30 7.83
CA ALA A 295 -14.89 5.79 7.10
C ALA A 295 -14.57 5.21 5.72
N TYR A 296 -15.52 4.45 5.18
CA TYR A 296 -15.57 4.10 3.77
C TYR A 296 -16.35 5.19 3.02
N PRO A 297 -15.75 5.89 2.03
CA PRO A 297 -16.45 6.95 1.31
C PRO A 297 -17.53 6.42 0.37
N SER A 298 -17.41 5.17 -0.11
CA SER A 298 -18.40 4.52 -0.97
C SER A 298 -18.38 2.99 -0.80
N SER A 299 -18.93 2.49 0.31
CA SER A 299 -18.88 1.08 0.71
C SER A 299 -19.56 0.09 -0.25
N GLY A 300 -20.35 0.58 -1.22
CA GLY A 300 -20.99 -0.26 -2.22
C GLY A 300 -20.09 -0.66 -3.39
N SER A 301 -18.99 0.05 -3.64
CA SER A 301 -18.15 -0.14 -4.83
C SER A 301 -16.66 0.12 -4.64
N SER A 302 -16.25 0.73 -3.52
CA SER A 302 -14.84 1.00 -3.20
C SER A 302 -14.45 0.38 -1.86
N GLY A 303 -13.31 -0.31 -1.85
CA GLY A 303 -12.65 -0.79 -0.63
C GLY A 303 -11.69 0.23 -0.02
N GLU A 304 -11.65 1.46 -0.53
CA GLU A 304 -10.86 2.54 0.05
C GLU A 304 -11.36 2.92 1.46
N PHE A 305 -10.43 3.16 2.37
CA PHE A 305 -10.74 3.61 3.73
C PHE A 305 -10.01 4.91 4.04
N ILE A 306 -10.76 5.95 4.43
CA ILE A 306 -10.22 7.30 4.62
C ILE A 306 -10.22 7.69 6.10
N TYR A 307 -9.17 8.42 6.49
CA TYR A 307 -9.04 9.09 7.78
C TYR A 307 -9.15 10.59 7.53
N ILE A 308 -10.10 11.26 8.16
CA ILE A 308 -10.33 12.70 7.96
C ILE A 308 -9.92 13.45 9.22
N TYR A 309 -9.18 14.54 9.02
CA TYR A 309 -8.70 15.43 10.07
C TYR A 309 -9.05 16.89 9.77
N VAL A 310 -9.16 17.67 10.84
CA VAL A 310 -8.94 19.13 10.79
C VAL A 310 -7.54 19.39 11.32
N GLY A 311 -6.70 20.07 10.54
CA GLY A 311 -5.33 20.41 10.92
C GLY A 311 -5.21 21.85 11.36
N LEU A 312 -4.92 22.11 12.63
CA LEU A 312 -4.71 23.47 13.13
C LEU A 312 -3.39 24.04 12.61
N THR A 313 -3.45 25.22 12.02
CA THR A 313 -2.28 25.85 11.37
C THR A 313 -2.38 27.39 11.40
N ASP A 314 -1.31 28.07 11.00
CA ASP A 314 -1.28 29.50 10.71
C ASP A 314 -1.24 29.70 9.19
N LEU A 315 -2.28 30.31 8.63
CA LEU A 315 -2.40 30.51 7.18
C LEU A 315 -1.89 31.88 6.70
N SER A 316 -1.33 32.72 7.58
CA SER A 316 -0.96 34.10 7.21
C SER A 316 0.14 34.26 6.18
N ASP A 317 1.12 33.36 6.20
CA ASP A 317 2.27 33.41 5.30
C ASP A 317 2.12 32.48 4.09
N ILE A 318 0.98 31.80 3.96
CA ILE A 318 0.68 30.93 2.83
C ILE A 318 0.19 31.78 1.65
N ARG A 319 1.00 31.86 0.59
CA ARG A 319 0.74 32.73 -0.58
C ARG A 319 0.06 32.04 -1.76
N GLY A 320 -0.47 30.84 -1.55
CA GLY A 320 -1.04 30.01 -2.62
C GLY A 320 0.04 29.31 -3.45
N GLY A 321 -0.32 28.16 -4.02
CA GLY A 321 0.58 27.21 -4.68
C GLY A 321 0.45 25.81 -4.06
N GLY A 322 0.73 24.77 -4.85
CA GLY A 322 0.65 23.38 -4.40
C GLY A 322 1.17 22.41 -5.46
N GLY A 323 1.82 21.34 -5.03
CA GLY A 323 2.39 20.31 -5.90
C GLY A 323 3.91 20.25 -5.84
N VAL A 324 4.44 19.02 -5.81
CA VAL A 324 5.87 18.74 -5.85
C VAL A 324 6.36 18.77 -7.29
N ALA A 325 7.48 19.44 -7.56
CA ALA A 325 8.11 19.44 -8.87
C ALA A 325 8.51 18.00 -9.29
N GLY A 326 7.75 17.41 -10.23
CA GLY A 326 8.00 16.06 -10.74
C GLY A 326 6.79 15.13 -10.69
N GLU A 327 5.75 15.48 -9.94
CA GLU A 327 4.46 14.79 -9.97
C GLU A 327 3.57 15.41 -11.06
N ASN A 328 2.72 14.59 -11.71
CA ASN A 328 1.78 15.07 -12.73
C ASN A 328 0.56 15.77 -12.09
N GLU A 329 0.79 16.56 -11.05
CA GLU A 329 -0.22 17.20 -10.23
C GLU A 329 -0.13 18.72 -10.42
N ASP A 330 -1.16 19.29 -11.05
CA ASP A 330 -1.32 20.74 -11.21
C ASP A 330 -2.36 21.19 -10.18
N LEU A 331 -1.86 21.61 -9.01
CA LEU A 331 -2.67 22.01 -7.85
C LEU A 331 -2.67 23.54 -7.71
N ARG A 332 -3.85 24.11 -7.46
CA ARG A 332 -3.97 25.46 -6.92
C ARG A 332 -4.61 25.43 -5.55
N SER A 333 -4.24 26.36 -4.68
CA SER A 333 -4.81 26.49 -3.34
C SER A 333 -5.52 27.83 -3.15
N GLU A 334 -6.59 27.83 -2.36
CA GLU A 334 -7.36 29.01 -1.99
C GLU A 334 -7.63 29.02 -0.49
N ILE A 335 -7.37 30.15 0.15
CA ILE A 335 -7.73 30.39 1.55
C ILE A 335 -9.06 31.12 1.58
N ILE A 336 -10.06 30.52 2.23
CA ILE A 336 -11.41 31.08 2.33
C ILE A 336 -11.83 31.18 3.81
N SER A 337 -12.70 32.14 4.12
CA SER A 337 -13.35 32.19 5.44
C SER A 337 -14.22 30.96 5.68
N PHE A 338 -14.37 30.56 6.94
CA PHE A 338 -15.32 29.51 7.34
C PHE A 338 -16.75 29.77 6.83
N ASP A 339 -17.23 31.01 6.90
CA ASP A 339 -18.56 31.36 6.40
C ASP A 339 -18.71 31.10 4.88
N ALA A 340 -17.66 31.39 4.10
CA ALA A 340 -17.62 31.09 2.67
C ALA A 340 -17.58 29.58 2.39
N LEU A 341 -16.84 28.81 3.19
CA LEU A 341 -16.84 27.35 3.12
C LEU A 341 -18.27 26.81 3.33
N MET A 342 -18.95 27.24 4.38
CA MET A 342 -20.31 26.79 4.69
C MET A 342 -21.32 27.20 3.62
N ALA A 343 -21.23 28.44 3.12
CA ALA A 343 -22.04 28.88 1.99
C ALA A 343 -21.80 28.04 0.73
N GLY A 344 -20.56 27.59 0.50
CA GLY A 344 -20.23 26.67 -0.60
C GLY A 344 -20.81 25.26 -0.42
N VAL A 345 -20.86 24.75 0.82
CA VAL A 345 -21.54 23.48 1.14
C VAL A 345 -23.04 23.60 0.89
N ASP A 346 -23.69 24.64 1.44
CA ASP A 346 -25.13 24.85 1.34
C ASP A 346 -25.62 25.11 -0.09
N SER A 347 -24.77 25.72 -0.92
CA SER A 347 -25.06 25.97 -2.35
C SER A 347 -24.69 24.81 -3.27
N HIS A 348 -24.23 23.67 -2.73
CA HIS A 348 -23.75 22.51 -3.50
C HIS A 348 -22.59 22.85 -4.45
N ARG A 349 -21.80 23.87 -4.13
CA ARG A 349 -20.58 24.21 -4.90
C ARG A 349 -19.54 23.10 -4.76
N TYR A 350 -19.44 22.52 -3.57
CA TYR A 350 -18.52 21.42 -3.26
C TYR A 350 -19.20 20.08 -3.49
N GLN A 351 -18.51 19.18 -4.18
CA GLN A 351 -18.99 17.82 -4.51
C GLN A 351 -18.09 16.75 -3.89
N ASP A 352 -17.05 17.14 -3.14
CA ASP A 352 -16.15 16.23 -2.43
C ASP A 352 -16.70 15.87 -1.04
N ILE A 353 -16.91 14.58 -0.80
CA ILE A 353 -17.50 14.08 0.45
C ILE A 353 -16.57 14.31 1.66
N PRO A 354 -15.25 14.05 1.58
CA PRO A 354 -14.32 14.42 2.63
C PRO A 354 -14.39 15.90 3.02
N LEU A 355 -14.43 16.83 2.05
CA LEU A 355 -14.58 18.26 2.31
C LEU A 355 -15.87 18.57 3.06
N ILE A 356 -17.00 18.09 2.56
CA ILE A 356 -18.30 18.34 3.17
C ILE A 356 -18.32 17.79 4.61
N THR A 357 -17.75 16.61 4.83
CA THR A 357 -17.68 15.98 6.15
C THR A 357 -16.82 16.77 7.12
N ALA A 358 -15.61 17.18 6.71
CA ALA A 358 -14.72 18.00 7.53
C ALA A 358 -15.33 19.37 7.84
N ALA A 359 -15.99 20.01 6.87
CA ALA A 359 -16.65 21.31 7.05
C ALA A 359 -17.80 21.23 8.07
N LEU A 360 -18.67 20.22 7.95
CA LEU A 360 -19.80 20.02 8.87
C LEU A 360 -19.35 19.63 10.28
N TRP A 361 -18.27 18.85 10.39
CA TRP A 361 -17.64 18.59 11.68
C TRP A 361 -17.06 19.88 12.27
N LEU A 362 -16.29 20.64 11.49
CA LEU A 362 -15.70 21.90 11.93
C LEU A 362 -16.78 22.86 12.41
N ALA A 363 -17.91 22.98 11.71
CA ALA A 363 -19.04 23.82 12.14
C ALA A 363 -19.54 23.49 13.56
N ARG A 364 -19.47 22.22 13.98
CA ARG A 364 -19.90 21.78 15.32
C ARG A 364 -18.83 21.99 16.41
N HIS A 365 -17.56 22.11 16.01
CA HIS A 365 -16.42 22.15 16.93
C HIS A 365 -15.63 23.47 16.88
N ARG A 366 -15.97 24.37 15.95
CA ARG A 366 -15.28 25.62 15.65
C ARG A 366 -15.11 26.50 16.88
N ASP A 367 -16.18 26.75 17.65
CA ASP A 367 -16.12 27.66 18.80
C ASP A 367 -15.12 27.17 19.87
N ARG A 368 -15.05 25.86 20.09
CA ARG A 368 -14.05 25.25 20.98
C ARG A 368 -12.64 25.50 20.47
N LEU A 369 -12.39 25.24 19.18
CA LEU A 369 -11.06 25.37 18.58
C LEU A 369 -10.58 26.83 18.59
N ARG A 370 -11.48 27.77 18.30
CA ARG A 370 -11.18 29.21 18.36
C ARG A 370 -10.86 29.67 19.79
N ALA A 371 -11.63 29.20 20.78
CA ALA A 371 -11.40 29.54 22.18
C ALA A 371 -10.11 28.95 22.77
N GLN A 372 -9.55 27.90 22.15
CA GLN A 372 -8.26 27.31 22.55
C GLN A 372 -7.06 28.04 21.93
N ALA A 373 -7.27 28.75 20.81
CA ALA A 373 -6.21 29.43 20.08
C ALA A 373 -5.97 30.88 20.53
N GLY A 374 -7.01 31.55 21.04
CA GLY A 374 -6.94 32.91 21.62
C GLY A 374 -6.85 32.87 23.14
#